data_AF-A0A2M8CJT5-F1
#
_entry.id   AF-A0A2M8CJT5-F1
#
_cell.length_a   1.000
_cell.length_b   1.000
_cell.length_c   1.000
_cell.angle_alpha   90.00
_cell.angle_beta   90.00
_cell.angle_gamma   90.00
#
_symmetry.space_group_name_H-M   'P 1'
#
loop_
_entity.id
_entity.type
_entity.pdbx_description
1 polymer ?
#
loop_
_entity_poly.entity_id
_entity_poly.type
_entity_poly.pdbx_seq_one_letter_code
_entity_poly.pdbx_strand_id
1 'polypeptide(L)'
;MKVGVICEGHTDRAVITNILKGVKGIDSSNIIPLRPEDSLDETDLANIPVDQFSNWTLVKKECETRQKLNRFLSLEGQDVVVIHIDSAESDEYGVAKPIKDNNYSTNLRAAIISKMKEWLGDDFSDDEIIYAVAVEETEAWVLTIYEKRESSTSADPKRKLRQFLSQKGIKYGQNYNDFLWISDALSKKKKYAKERFLSYNESLKEFCIEVENKL
;
A
#
# COMPACT_ATOMS: atom_id res chain seq x y z
N MET A 1 7.77 17.74 8.15
CA MET A 1 6.79 16.63 8.22
C MET A 1 7.47 15.35 7.81
N LYS A 2 7.29 14.30 8.62
CA LYS A 2 7.68 12.93 8.33
C LYS A 2 6.43 12.06 8.34
N VAL A 3 6.40 11.03 7.50
CA VAL A 3 5.28 10.11 7.35
C VAL A 3 5.73 8.72 7.73
N GLY A 4 5.08 8.11 8.71
CA GLY A 4 5.33 6.73 9.11
C GLY A 4 4.66 5.78 8.12
N VAL A 5 5.28 4.65 7.80
CA VAL A 5 4.70 3.66 6.88
C VAL A 5 4.73 2.27 7.50
N ILE A 6 3.56 1.64 7.58
CA ILE A 6 3.36 0.24 7.96
C ILE A 6 2.81 -0.48 6.75
N CYS A 7 3.57 -1.41 6.20
CA CYS A 7 3.18 -2.25 5.07
C CYS A 7 3.29 -3.74 5.41
N GLU A 8 2.62 -4.53 4.58
CA GLU A 8 2.76 -5.97 4.47
C GLU A 8 4.20 -6.38 4.16
N GLY A 9 4.72 -5.91 3.02
CA GLY A 9 6.07 -6.19 2.55
C GLY A 9 6.84 -4.97 2.05
N HIS A 10 8.10 -5.23 1.66
CA HIS A 10 9.00 -4.20 1.14
C HIS A 10 8.57 -3.69 -0.26
N THR A 11 7.98 -4.55 -1.08
CA THR A 11 7.45 -4.19 -2.40
C THR A 11 6.35 -3.13 -2.28
N ASP A 12 5.43 -3.29 -1.33
CA ASP A 12 4.33 -2.34 -1.10
C ASP A 12 4.87 -1.00 -0.64
N ARG A 13 5.81 -1.03 0.31
CA ARG A 13 6.47 0.16 0.82
C ARG A 13 7.15 0.97 -0.29
N ALA A 14 7.74 0.30 -1.28
CA ALA A 14 8.34 0.98 -2.43
C ALA A 14 7.30 1.71 -3.29
N VAL A 15 6.14 1.09 -3.52
CA VAL A 15 5.04 1.69 -4.28
C VAL A 15 4.44 2.88 -3.51
N ILE A 16 4.19 2.72 -2.20
CA ILE A 16 3.74 3.82 -1.32
C ILE A 16 4.73 4.99 -1.33
N THR A 17 6.03 4.70 -1.25
CA THR A 17 7.10 5.72 -1.31
C THR A 17 6.97 6.57 -2.59
N ASN A 18 6.79 5.92 -3.73
CA ASN A 18 6.61 6.62 -5.00
C ASN A 18 5.31 7.42 -5.01
N ILE A 19 4.19 6.86 -4.54
CA ILE A 19 2.91 7.58 -4.51
C ILE A 19 3.00 8.85 -3.64
N LEU A 20 3.53 8.75 -2.42
CA LEU A 20 3.68 9.91 -1.52
C LEU A 20 4.55 11.01 -2.14
N LYS A 21 5.63 10.62 -2.81
CA LYS A 21 6.48 11.54 -3.57
C LYS A 21 5.74 12.17 -4.75
N GLY A 22 4.95 11.41 -5.48
CA GLY A 22 4.23 11.91 -6.65
C GLY A 22 3.06 12.82 -6.33
N VAL A 23 2.27 12.49 -5.33
CA VAL A 23 1.09 13.25 -4.93
C VAL A 23 1.51 14.52 -4.18
N LYS A 24 2.29 14.37 -3.10
CA LYS A 24 2.64 15.47 -2.18
C LYS A 24 4.06 16.00 -2.28
N GLY A 25 4.94 15.36 -3.04
CA GLY A 25 6.34 15.79 -3.12
C GLY A 25 7.13 15.47 -1.85
N ILE A 26 6.68 14.50 -1.05
CA ILE A 26 7.41 14.06 0.15
C ILE A 26 8.73 13.43 -0.28
N ASP A 27 9.83 13.95 0.27
CA ASP A 27 11.15 13.34 0.06
C ASP A 27 11.20 11.96 0.72
N SER A 28 11.85 10.99 0.05
CA SER A 28 12.04 9.64 0.59
C SER A 28 12.70 9.62 1.97
N SER A 29 13.57 10.58 2.31
CA SER A 29 14.19 10.68 3.63
C SER A 29 13.20 11.04 4.75
N ASN A 30 12.01 11.53 4.39
CA ASN A 30 10.94 11.87 5.32
C ASN A 30 9.89 10.75 5.42
N ILE A 31 10.07 9.64 4.70
CA ILE A 31 9.19 8.48 4.75
C ILE A 31 9.87 7.46 5.67
N ILE A 32 9.30 7.27 6.86
CA ILE A 32 9.92 6.48 7.93
C ILE A 32 9.31 5.08 7.92
N PRO A 33 10.10 4.02 7.65
CA PRO A 33 9.61 2.66 7.62
C PRO A 33 9.38 2.15 9.05
N LEU A 34 8.14 2.16 9.51
CA LEU A 34 7.76 1.52 10.77
C LEU A 34 7.66 0.00 10.59
N ARG A 35 7.20 -0.43 9.41
CA ARG A 35 7.17 -1.83 8.99
C ARG A 35 7.10 -1.97 7.46
N PRO A 36 7.80 -2.95 6.85
CA PRO A 36 8.97 -3.61 7.41
C PRO A 36 10.12 -2.60 7.63
N GLU A 37 10.94 -2.83 8.64
CA GLU A 37 12.10 -1.99 8.96
C GLU A 37 13.25 -2.27 7.98
N ASP A 38 14.08 -1.26 7.66
CA ASP A 38 15.19 -1.42 6.71
C ASP A 38 16.26 -2.42 7.18
N SER A 39 16.39 -2.60 8.50
CA SER A 39 17.40 -3.47 9.12
C SER A 39 17.03 -4.95 9.17
N LEU A 40 15.79 -5.30 8.80
CA LEU A 40 15.35 -6.68 8.66
C LEU A 40 15.30 -6.97 7.17
N ASP A 41 16.34 -7.56 6.61
CA ASP A 41 16.37 -7.89 5.18
C ASP A 41 15.68 -9.24 4.90
N GLU A 42 15.48 -9.54 3.61
CA GLU A 42 14.92 -10.83 3.15
C GLU A 42 15.73 -12.05 3.63
N THR A 43 17.00 -11.87 4.00
CA THR A 43 17.90 -12.90 4.53
C THR A 43 17.62 -13.22 6.00
N ASP A 44 17.18 -12.24 6.80
CA ASP A 44 16.67 -12.47 8.16
C ASP A 44 15.28 -13.12 8.15
N LEU A 45 14.43 -12.76 7.18
CA LEU A 45 13.13 -13.37 6.94
C LEU A 45 13.21 -14.80 6.38
N ALA A 46 14.27 -15.13 5.63
CA ALA A 46 14.49 -16.48 5.10
C ALA A 46 14.71 -17.55 6.18
N ASN A 47 15.04 -17.14 7.41
CA ASN A 47 15.17 -18.03 8.57
C ASN A 47 13.85 -18.18 9.36
N ILE A 48 12.80 -17.43 9.00
CA ILE A 48 11.47 -17.53 9.58
C ILE A 48 10.62 -18.39 8.63
N PRO A 49 9.93 -19.45 9.10
CA PRO A 49 9.10 -20.27 8.23
C PRO A 49 8.09 -19.39 7.48
N VAL A 50 8.05 -19.53 6.15
CA VAL A 50 7.12 -18.83 5.25
C VAL A 50 5.66 -18.98 5.72
N ASP A 51 5.37 -20.08 6.41
CA ASP A 51 4.05 -20.45 6.90
C ASP A 51 3.64 -19.76 8.22
N GLN A 52 4.52 -18.99 8.88
CA GLN A 52 4.24 -18.48 10.24
C GLN A 52 3.68 -17.07 10.33
N PHE A 53 3.65 -16.28 9.24
CA PHE A 53 3.07 -14.94 9.28
C PHE A 53 2.49 -14.54 7.92
N SER A 54 1.17 -14.70 7.73
CA SER A 54 0.47 -13.95 6.68
C SER A 54 0.71 -12.44 6.92
N ASN A 55 0.85 -11.70 5.84
CA ASN A 55 1.27 -10.30 5.89
C ASN A 55 0.30 -9.41 6.70
N TRP A 56 -1.02 -9.67 6.58
CA TRP A 56 -2.05 -9.04 7.40
C TRP A 56 -1.84 -9.29 8.90
N THR A 57 -1.40 -10.49 9.31
CA THR A 57 -1.17 -10.82 10.72
C THR A 57 -0.16 -9.88 11.35
N LEU A 58 0.90 -9.54 10.62
CA LEU A 58 1.92 -8.65 11.14
C LEU A 58 1.46 -7.19 11.15
N VAL A 59 0.77 -6.72 10.11
CA VAL A 59 0.16 -5.37 10.12
C VAL A 59 -0.86 -5.24 11.25
N LYS A 60 -1.74 -6.23 11.40
CA LYS A 60 -2.70 -6.34 12.51
C LYS A 60 -1.99 -6.26 13.86
N LYS A 61 -0.91 -7.02 14.05
CA LYS A 61 -0.13 -6.98 15.30
C LYS A 61 0.42 -5.58 15.59
N GLU A 62 0.94 -4.87 14.58
CA GLU A 62 1.39 -3.47 14.77
C GLU A 62 0.22 -2.55 15.14
N CYS A 63 -0.95 -2.72 14.51
CA CYS A 63 -2.16 -1.95 14.82
C CYS A 63 -2.73 -2.24 16.21
N GLU A 64 -2.70 -3.49 16.67
CA GLU A 64 -3.22 -3.90 18.00
C GLU A 64 -2.26 -3.52 19.12
N THR A 65 -0.94 -3.65 18.90
CA THR A 65 0.08 -3.32 19.91
C THR A 65 0.33 -1.82 20.00
N ARG A 66 0.15 -1.08 18.90
CA ARG A 66 0.23 0.39 18.79
C ARG A 66 1.57 1.00 19.17
N GLN A 67 2.55 0.19 19.56
CA GLN A 67 3.83 0.67 20.11
C GLN A 67 4.60 1.52 19.09
N LYS A 68 4.67 1.07 17.84
CA LYS A 68 5.36 1.82 16.78
C LYS A 68 4.61 3.08 16.37
N LEU A 69 3.28 3.00 16.27
CA LEU A 69 2.42 4.15 15.95
C LEU A 69 2.56 5.24 17.01
N ASN A 70 2.34 4.90 18.29
CA ASN A 70 2.44 5.84 19.41
C ASN A 70 3.83 6.45 19.53
N ARG A 71 4.88 5.63 19.37
CA ARG A 71 6.26 6.13 19.41
C ARG A 71 6.51 7.14 18.28
N PHE A 72 6.07 6.85 17.07
CA PHE A 72 6.24 7.73 15.92
C PHE A 72 5.48 9.05 16.11
N LEU A 73 4.17 8.96 16.40
CA LEU A 73 3.28 10.11 16.54
C LEU A 73 3.59 10.99 17.77
N SER A 74 4.28 10.46 18.77
CA SER A 74 4.72 11.25 19.93
C SER A 74 5.83 12.28 19.63
N LEU A 75 6.46 12.21 18.46
CA LEU A 75 7.59 13.04 18.08
C LEU A 75 7.15 14.25 17.25
N GLU A 76 7.74 15.42 17.52
CA GLU A 76 7.41 16.65 16.79
C GLU A 76 7.66 16.51 15.27
N GLY A 77 6.66 16.89 14.47
CA GLY A 77 6.68 16.85 13.01
C GLY A 77 6.49 15.46 12.39
N GLN A 78 5.99 14.50 13.18
CA GLN A 78 5.57 13.15 12.78
C GLN A 78 4.08 13.01 13.01
N ASP A 79 3.28 13.54 12.09
CA ASP A 79 1.85 13.78 12.35
C ASP A 79 0.95 12.69 11.75
N VAL A 80 1.49 11.84 10.84
CA VAL A 80 0.69 10.90 10.06
C VAL A 80 1.40 9.58 9.81
N VAL A 81 0.65 8.47 9.92
CA VAL A 81 1.06 7.11 9.55
C VAL A 81 0.18 6.58 8.41
N VAL A 82 0.82 6.11 7.34
CA VAL A 82 0.18 5.32 6.28
C VAL A 82 0.22 3.86 6.67
N ILE A 83 -0.94 3.19 6.68
CA ILE A 83 -1.05 1.75 6.89
C ILE A 83 -1.55 1.11 5.61
N HIS A 84 -0.77 0.17 5.08
CA HIS A 84 -1.04 -0.54 3.84
C HIS A 84 -1.45 -1.98 4.09
N ILE A 85 -2.51 -2.38 3.39
CA ILE A 85 -3.00 -3.76 3.30
C ILE A 85 -3.51 -4.01 1.87
N ASP A 86 -3.26 -5.20 1.31
CA ASP A 86 -3.95 -5.64 0.10
C ASP A 86 -5.19 -6.48 0.44
N SER A 87 -6.13 -6.66 -0.50
CA SER A 87 -7.37 -7.38 -0.25
C SER A 87 -7.35 -8.85 -0.66
N ALA A 88 -6.20 -9.43 -1.03
CA ALA A 88 -6.12 -10.78 -1.57
C ALA A 88 -6.62 -11.80 -0.55
N GLU A 89 -6.18 -11.66 0.70
CA GLU A 89 -6.44 -12.57 1.83
C GLU A 89 -7.57 -12.06 2.76
N SER A 90 -8.40 -11.11 2.31
CA SER A 90 -9.34 -10.40 3.21
C SER A 90 -10.33 -11.31 3.94
N ASP A 91 -10.75 -12.40 3.30
CA ASP A 91 -11.67 -13.38 3.84
C ASP A 91 -11.09 -14.17 5.02
N GLU A 92 -9.79 -14.43 5.03
CA GLU A 92 -9.08 -15.09 6.14
C GLU A 92 -9.13 -14.25 7.44
N TYR A 93 -9.35 -12.94 7.30
CA TYR A 93 -9.44 -11.98 8.40
C TYR A 93 -10.87 -11.51 8.68
N GLY A 94 -11.86 -12.24 8.16
CA GLY A 94 -13.28 -11.99 8.41
C GLY A 94 -13.85 -10.83 7.61
N VAL A 95 -13.20 -10.43 6.51
CA VAL A 95 -13.71 -9.43 5.57
C VAL A 95 -14.13 -10.13 4.27
N ALA A 96 -15.43 -10.43 4.19
CA ALA A 96 -15.99 -11.09 3.02
C ALA A 96 -15.88 -10.20 1.77
N LYS A 97 -15.43 -10.80 0.66
CA LYS A 97 -15.37 -10.10 -0.63
C LYS A 97 -16.80 -9.79 -1.11
N PRO A 98 -17.14 -8.52 -1.42
CA PRO A 98 -18.46 -8.16 -1.91
C PRO A 98 -18.71 -8.73 -3.30
N ILE A 99 -19.95 -8.60 -3.78
CA ILE A 99 -20.30 -8.95 -5.16
C ILE A 99 -19.46 -8.09 -6.11
N LYS A 100 -18.88 -8.72 -7.15
CA LYS A 100 -18.09 -8.04 -8.18
C LYS A 100 -18.99 -7.21 -9.10
N ASP A 101 -19.39 -6.03 -8.62
CA ASP A 101 -20.12 -5.00 -9.36
C ASP A 101 -19.27 -3.71 -9.49
N ASN A 102 -19.86 -2.63 -10.00
CA ASN A 102 -19.17 -1.34 -10.17
C ASN A 102 -18.72 -0.70 -8.84
N ASN A 103 -19.25 -1.13 -7.70
CA ASN A 103 -18.91 -0.63 -6.36
C ASN A 103 -18.00 -1.61 -5.61
N TYR A 104 -17.55 -2.71 -6.24
CA TYR A 104 -16.73 -3.74 -5.61
C TYR A 104 -15.51 -3.16 -4.88
N SER A 105 -14.74 -2.31 -5.56
CA SER A 105 -13.53 -1.68 -5.00
C SER A 105 -13.84 -0.83 -3.78
N THR A 106 -14.82 0.07 -3.88
CA THR A 106 -15.20 0.99 -2.80
C THR A 106 -15.76 0.22 -1.59
N ASN A 107 -16.62 -0.77 -1.83
CA ASN A 107 -17.22 -1.58 -0.76
C ASN A 107 -16.18 -2.43 -0.03
N LEU A 108 -15.27 -3.08 -0.78
CA LEU A 108 -14.22 -3.90 -0.19
C LEU A 108 -13.25 -3.03 0.60
N ARG A 109 -12.82 -1.90 0.04
CA ARG A 109 -11.97 -0.94 0.75
C ARG A 109 -12.61 -0.46 2.04
N ALA A 110 -13.88 -0.07 2.03
CA ALA A 110 -14.59 0.39 3.21
C ALA A 110 -14.65 -0.70 4.31
N ALA A 111 -14.90 -1.96 3.92
CA ALA A 111 -14.93 -3.08 4.86
C ALA A 111 -13.55 -3.35 5.48
N ILE A 112 -12.47 -3.26 4.69
CA ILE A 112 -11.10 -3.40 5.19
C ILE A 112 -10.74 -2.26 6.13
N ILE A 113 -11.07 -1.01 5.79
CA ILE A 113 -10.85 0.14 6.68
C ILE A 113 -11.59 -0.03 7.99
N SER A 114 -12.85 -0.49 7.95
CA SER A 114 -13.61 -0.81 9.17
C SER A 114 -12.87 -1.83 10.03
N LYS A 115 -12.36 -2.90 9.42
CA LYS A 115 -11.58 -3.92 10.13
C LYS A 115 -10.26 -3.37 10.71
N MET A 116 -9.56 -2.51 9.98
CA MET A 116 -8.34 -1.86 10.48
C MET A 116 -8.64 -0.92 11.65
N LYS A 117 -9.76 -0.20 11.60
CA LYS A 117 -10.25 0.65 12.71
C LYS A 117 -10.55 -0.18 13.96
N GLU A 118 -11.13 -1.38 13.82
CA GLU A 118 -11.32 -2.30 14.96
C GLU A 118 -9.98 -2.64 15.65
N TRP A 119 -8.90 -2.84 14.90
CA TRP A 119 -7.57 -3.14 15.47
C TRP A 119 -6.96 -1.92 16.16
N LEU A 120 -7.08 -0.74 15.55
CA LEU A 120 -6.54 0.52 16.07
C LEU A 120 -7.30 1.02 17.30
N GLY A 121 -8.59 0.70 17.43
CA GLY A 121 -9.44 1.27 18.48
C GLY A 121 -9.63 2.78 18.32
N ASP A 122 -9.99 3.45 19.42
CA ASP A 122 -10.28 4.90 19.45
C ASP A 122 -9.04 5.76 19.84
N ASP A 123 -7.84 5.17 19.78
CA ASP A 123 -6.60 5.81 20.27
C ASP A 123 -6.01 6.83 19.29
N PHE A 124 -6.44 6.80 18.03
CA PHE A 124 -5.93 7.66 16.96
C PHE A 124 -7.07 8.48 16.35
N SER A 125 -6.81 9.75 16.10
CA SER A 125 -7.70 10.60 15.32
C SER A 125 -7.75 10.17 13.85
N ASP A 126 -8.83 10.53 13.17
CA ASP A 126 -9.00 10.22 11.75
C ASP A 126 -7.92 10.87 10.86
N ASP A 127 -7.25 11.93 11.34
CA ASP A 127 -6.21 12.67 10.60
C ASP A 127 -4.82 12.06 10.77
N GLU A 128 -4.58 11.26 11.82
CA GLU A 128 -3.27 10.63 12.10
C GLU A 128 -3.01 9.39 11.23
N ILE A 129 -4.06 8.77 10.68
CA ILE A 129 -3.96 7.52 9.94
C ILE A 129 -4.45 7.71 8.50
N ILE A 130 -3.65 7.28 7.53
CA ILE A 130 -4.03 7.16 6.12
C ILE A 130 -4.13 5.67 5.75
N TYR A 131 -5.27 5.26 5.20
CA TYR A 131 -5.50 3.86 4.82
C TYR A 131 -5.18 3.59 3.35
N ALA A 132 -4.07 2.89 3.11
CA ALA A 132 -3.61 2.48 1.80
C ALA A 132 -4.08 1.04 1.48
N VAL A 133 -5.33 0.88 1.08
CA VAL A 133 -5.90 -0.45 0.77
C VAL A 133 -5.81 -0.74 -0.72
N ALA A 134 -4.96 -1.68 -1.11
CA ALA A 134 -4.86 -2.15 -2.50
C ALA A 134 -5.92 -3.23 -2.77
N VAL A 135 -6.85 -2.98 -3.69
CA VAL A 135 -7.83 -4.01 -4.08
C VAL A 135 -7.15 -5.08 -4.95
N GLU A 136 -7.34 -6.33 -4.55
CA GLU A 136 -6.62 -7.54 -4.94
C GLU A 136 -5.15 -7.52 -4.45
N GLU A 137 -4.23 -6.86 -5.14
CA GLU A 137 -2.80 -6.81 -4.76
C GLU A 137 -2.20 -5.44 -5.12
N THR A 138 -1.07 -5.04 -4.51
CA THR A 138 -0.36 -3.79 -4.84
C THR A 138 0.03 -3.71 -6.33
N GLU A 139 0.33 -4.86 -6.96
CA GLU A 139 0.59 -4.92 -8.40
C GLU A 139 -0.57 -4.36 -9.24
N ALA A 140 -1.81 -4.36 -8.74
CA ALA A 140 -2.94 -3.73 -9.42
C ALA A 140 -2.72 -2.22 -9.56
N TRP A 141 -2.14 -1.55 -8.56
CA TRP A 141 -1.79 -0.13 -8.67
C TRP A 141 -0.67 0.11 -9.67
N VAL A 142 0.37 -0.74 -9.66
CA VAL A 142 1.50 -0.65 -10.59
C VAL A 142 1.06 -0.87 -12.04
N LEU A 143 0.10 -1.78 -12.28
CA LEU A 143 -0.47 -2.04 -13.60
C LEU A 143 -1.05 -0.79 -14.27
N THR A 144 -1.57 0.17 -13.51
CA THR A 144 -2.13 1.43 -14.06
C THR A 144 -1.12 2.24 -14.87
N ILE A 145 0.18 2.03 -14.65
CA ILE A 145 1.28 2.66 -15.40
C ILE A 145 1.40 2.06 -16.79
N TYR A 146 1.10 0.77 -16.93
CA TYR A 146 1.39 -0.03 -18.10
C TYR A 146 0.15 -0.34 -18.95
N GLU A 147 -1.04 -0.27 -18.36
CA GLU A 147 -2.31 -0.59 -19.00
C GLU A 147 -3.35 0.51 -18.79
N LYS A 148 -4.06 0.87 -19.87
CA LYS A 148 -5.16 1.85 -19.85
C LYS A 148 -6.51 1.18 -19.64
N ARG A 149 -6.63 0.33 -18.61
CA ARG A 149 -7.84 -0.43 -18.27
C ARG A 149 -7.97 -0.57 -16.76
N GLU A 150 -9.21 -0.76 -16.30
CA GLU A 150 -9.51 -0.96 -14.88
C GLU A 150 -8.78 -2.21 -14.34
N SER A 151 -7.85 -1.96 -13.41
CA SER A 151 -6.92 -2.95 -12.88
C SER A 151 -7.44 -3.66 -11.63
N SER A 152 -8.37 -3.05 -10.89
CA SER A 152 -9.01 -3.67 -9.71
C SER A 152 -9.90 -4.87 -10.04
N THR A 153 -10.23 -5.07 -11.32
CA THR A 153 -11.00 -6.23 -11.81
C THR A 153 -10.13 -7.41 -12.20
N SER A 154 -8.80 -7.25 -12.20
CA SER A 154 -7.87 -8.33 -12.56
C SER A 154 -7.89 -9.41 -11.48
N ALA A 155 -8.22 -10.64 -11.86
CA ALA A 155 -8.23 -11.78 -10.94
C ALA A 155 -6.83 -12.18 -10.44
N ASP A 156 -5.76 -11.76 -11.14
CA ASP A 156 -4.36 -12.02 -10.78
C ASP A 156 -3.48 -10.86 -11.29
N PRO A 157 -3.47 -9.72 -10.57
CA PRO A 157 -2.68 -8.54 -10.94
C PRO A 157 -1.18 -8.85 -11.04
N LYS A 158 -0.63 -9.65 -10.12
CA LYS A 158 0.78 -10.03 -10.10
C LYS A 158 1.25 -10.79 -11.34
N ARG A 159 0.50 -11.82 -11.76
CA ARG A 159 0.80 -12.53 -13.01
C ARG A 159 0.68 -11.61 -14.21
N LYS A 160 -0.34 -10.76 -14.24
CA LYS A 160 -0.58 -9.83 -15.35
C LYS A 160 0.55 -8.81 -15.47
N LEU A 161 1.00 -8.22 -14.36
CA LEU A 161 2.14 -7.30 -14.33
C LEU A 161 3.41 -7.98 -14.86
N ARG A 162 3.68 -9.20 -14.39
CA ARG A 162 4.84 -9.99 -14.84
C ARG A 162 4.81 -10.25 -16.35
N GLN A 163 3.64 -10.60 -16.90
CA GLN A 163 3.47 -10.81 -18.34
C GLN A 163 3.73 -9.53 -19.13
N PHE A 164 3.15 -8.40 -18.73
CA PHE A 164 3.34 -7.11 -19.41
C PHE A 164 4.80 -6.65 -19.39
N LEU A 165 5.46 -6.74 -18.24
CA LEU A 165 6.85 -6.34 -18.09
C LEU A 165 7.78 -7.25 -18.90
N SER A 166 7.54 -8.57 -18.87
CA SER A 166 8.30 -9.53 -19.68
C SER A 166 8.18 -9.25 -21.18
N GLN A 167 6.98 -8.93 -21.69
CA GLN A 167 6.77 -8.53 -23.09
C GLN A 167 7.53 -7.25 -23.47
N LYS A 168 7.80 -6.37 -22.50
CA LYS A 168 8.62 -5.16 -22.66
C LYS A 168 10.12 -5.41 -22.45
N GLY A 169 10.53 -6.66 -22.20
CA GLY A 169 11.92 -7.02 -21.87
C GLY A 169 12.37 -6.56 -20.49
N ILE A 170 11.44 -6.16 -19.61
CA ILE A 170 11.71 -5.70 -18.25
C ILE A 170 11.75 -6.93 -17.33
N LYS A 171 12.92 -7.15 -16.71
CA LYS A 171 13.10 -8.13 -15.64
C LYS A 171 13.10 -7.40 -14.31
N TYR A 172 12.40 -7.95 -13.33
CA TYR A 172 12.31 -7.42 -11.98
C TYR A 172 12.15 -8.58 -10.99
N GLY A 173 12.69 -8.42 -9.79
CA GLY A 173 12.50 -9.29 -8.63
C GLY A 173 11.39 -8.78 -7.71
N GLN A 174 11.12 -9.55 -6.66
CA GLN A 174 10.10 -9.25 -5.65
C GLN A 174 10.74 -8.57 -4.43
N ASN A 175 11.43 -7.44 -4.67
CA ASN A 175 12.14 -6.68 -3.64
C ASN A 175 11.84 -5.18 -3.75
N TYR A 176 12.25 -4.42 -2.72
CA TYR A 176 12.05 -2.97 -2.63
C TYR A 176 12.54 -2.21 -3.87
N ASN A 177 13.80 -2.42 -4.28
CA ASN A 177 14.45 -1.62 -5.33
C ASN A 177 13.79 -1.82 -6.70
N ASP A 178 13.44 -3.06 -7.02
CA ASP A 178 12.76 -3.39 -8.26
C ASP A 178 11.36 -2.79 -8.31
N PHE A 179 10.60 -2.86 -7.20
CA PHE A 179 9.29 -2.22 -7.12
C PHE A 179 9.37 -0.70 -7.14
N LEU A 180 10.39 -0.11 -6.53
CA LEU A 180 10.66 1.33 -6.59
C LEU A 180 10.93 1.78 -8.03
N TRP A 181 11.64 0.97 -8.82
CA TRP A 181 11.93 1.26 -10.22
C TRP A 181 10.70 1.10 -11.12
N ILE A 182 10.01 -0.06 -11.10
CA ILE A 182 8.86 -0.29 -11.99
C ILE A 182 7.66 0.61 -11.66
N SER A 183 7.61 1.19 -10.45
CA SER A 183 6.57 2.14 -10.06
C SER A 183 7.00 3.61 -10.12
N ASP A 184 8.20 3.94 -10.63
CA ASP A 184 8.74 5.32 -10.63
C ASP A 184 7.83 6.34 -11.35
N ALA A 185 6.98 5.89 -12.28
CA ALA A 185 6.01 6.78 -12.92
C ALA A 185 5.03 7.41 -11.89
N LEU A 186 4.70 6.68 -10.81
CA LEU A 186 3.91 7.18 -9.68
C LEU A 186 4.69 8.18 -8.83
N SER A 187 6.00 8.32 -8.97
CA SER A 187 6.78 9.35 -8.26
C SER A 187 6.71 10.73 -8.89
N LYS A 188 6.11 10.85 -10.08
CA LYS A 188 6.12 12.09 -10.87
C LYS A 188 4.76 12.79 -10.79
N LYS A 189 4.68 13.90 -10.06
CA LYS A 189 3.47 14.74 -9.96
C LYS A 189 2.79 15.05 -11.30
N LYS A 190 3.57 15.36 -12.34
CA LYS A 190 3.06 15.66 -13.70
C LYS A 190 2.33 14.49 -14.35
N LYS A 191 2.62 13.25 -13.94
CA LYS A 191 2.05 12.03 -14.52
C LYS A 191 0.64 11.77 -14.00
N TYR A 192 0.30 12.15 -12.77
CA TYR A 192 -1.08 12.07 -12.28
C TYR A 192 -2.05 12.94 -13.10
N ALA A 193 -1.61 14.15 -13.49
CA ALA A 193 -2.41 15.04 -14.33
C ALA A 193 -2.54 14.57 -15.79
N LYS A 194 -1.56 13.83 -16.32
CA LYS A 194 -1.46 13.50 -17.75
C LYS A 194 -1.81 12.06 -18.11
N GLU A 195 -1.47 11.11 -17.25
CA GLU A 195 -1.44 9.67 -17.57
C GLU A 195 -2.62 8.90 -17.01
N ARG A 196 -3.55 9.58 -16.34
CA ARG A 196 -4.85 9.04 -15.92
C ARG A 196 -4.72 7.75 -15.09
N PHE A 197 -3.62 7.54 -14.36
CA PHE A 197 -3.44 6.37 -13.48
C PHE A 197 -4.66 6.15 -12.57
N LEU A 198 -5.15 7.25 -12.00
CA LEU A 198 -6.32 7.28 -11.11
C LEU A 198 -7.64 6.94 -11.81
N SER A 199 -7.68 6.92 -13.15
CA SER A 199 -8.86 6.50 -13.92
C SER A 199 -8.89 4.99 -14.18
N TYR A 200 -7.86 4.25 -13.75
CA TYR A 200 -7.67 2.83 -14.03
C TYR A 200 -7.61 1.96 -12.77
N ASN A 201 -7.77 2.58 -11.59
CA ASN A 201 -7.90 1.89 -10.32
C ASN A 201 -8.56 2.81 -9.29
N GLU A 202 -9.78 2.49 -8.87
CA GLU A 202 -10.52 3.31 -7.90
C GLU A 202 -9.85 3.31 -6.52
N SER A 203 -9.33 2.19 -6.03
CA SER A 203 -8.63 2.13 -4.73
C SER A 203 -7.36 2.99 -4.68
N LEU A 204 -6.59 3.04 -5.79
CA LEU A 204 -5.45 3.94 -5.92
C LEU A 204 -5.89 5.41 -5.91
N LYS A 205 -6.99 5.72 -6.59
CA LYS A 205 -7.57 7.07 -6.63
C LYS A 205 -8.03 7.52 -5.26
N GLU A 206 -8.77 6.68 -4.54
CA GLU A 206 -9.23 6.97 -3.17
C GLU A 206 -8.04 7.18 -2.22
N PHE A 207 -7.01 6.33 -2.29
CA PHE A 207 -5.78 6.52 -1.51
C PHE A 207 -5.07 7.85 -1.85
N CYS A 208 -4.92 8.19 -3.14
CA CYS A 208 -4.29 9.43 -3.56
C CYS A 208 -5.09 10.67 -3.11
N ILE A 209 -6.42 10.62 -3.10
CA ILE A 209 -7.27 11.69 -2.57
C ILE A 209 -7.06 11.83 -1.05
N GLU A 210 -6.99 10.72 -0.32
CA GLU A 210 -6.76 10.74 1.12
C GLU A 210 -5.37 11.34 1.48
N VAL A 211 -4.33 10.95 0.74
CA VAL A 211 -3.00 11.57 0.79
C VAL A 211 -3.07 13.05 0.45
N GLU A 212 -3.88 13.46 -0.54
CA GLU A 212 -4.00 14.87 -0.90
C GLU A 212 -4.67 15.71 0.20
N ASN A 213 -5.60 15.12 0.95
CA ASN A 213 -6.37 15.83 1.97
C ASN A 213 -5.66 15.91 3.33
N LYS A 214 -4.89 14.88 3.69
CA LYS A 214 -4.29 14.74 5.04
C LYS A 214 -2.82 15.17 5.14
N LEU A 215 -2.12 15.30 4.01
CA LEU A 215 -0.71 15.73 3.95
C LEU A 215 -0.55 17.06 3.19
#